data_AF-A0A5P8VU08-F1
#
_entry.id   AF-A0A5P8VU08-F1
#
_cell.length_a   1.000
_cell.length_b   1.000
_cell.length_c   1.000
_cell.angle_alpha   90.00
_cell.angle_beta   90.00
_cell.angle_gamma   90.00
#
_symmetry.space_group_name_H-M   'P 1'
#
loop_
_entity.id
_entity.type
_entity.pdbx_description
1 polymer ?
#
loop_
_entity_poly.entity_id
_entity_poly.type
_entity_poly.pdbx_seq_one_letter_code
_entity_poly.pdbx_strand_id
1 'polypeptide(L)' 'MVSLGDNHLIRFLVSDYGITWTEMRDDRELMKLEGAEAISQLDELADLVKQSMQTDTGSKTLAKKY' A
#
# COMPACT_ATOMS: atom_id res chain seq x y z
N MET A 1 -2.98 -10.14 -0.30
CA MET A 1 -2.51 -9.63 1.01
C MET A 1 -1.13 -9.05 0.79
N VAL A 2 -0.91 -7.84 1.26
CA VAL A 2 0.39 -7.16 1.20
C VAL A 2 1.04 -7.30 2.56
N SER A 3 2.31 -7.73 2.61
CA SER A 3 3.09 -7.80 3.85
C SER A 3 3.96 -6.56 3.97
N LEU A 4 3.92 -5.91 5.13
CA LEU A 4 4.74 -4.74 5.46
C LEU A 4 5.99 -5.11 6.28
N GLY A 5 6.23 -6.39 6.54
CA GLY A 5 7.23 -6.86 7.51
C GLY A 5 6.65 -6.96 8.93
N ASP A 6 7.40 -7.55 9.86
CA ASP A 6 7.01 -7.71 11.29
C ASP A 6 5.61 -8.29 11.51
N ASN A 7 5.26 -9.33 10.74
CA ASN A 7 3.93 -9.96 10.71
C ASN A 7 2.76 -8.98 10.48
N HIS A 8 3.03 -7.78 9.97
CA HIS A 8 2.04 -6.77 9.65
C HIS A 8 1.56 -6.95 8.21
N LEU A 9 0.24 -7.10 8.05
CA LEU A 9 -0.41 -7.45 6.81
C LEU A 9 -1.56 -6.48 6.54
N ILE A 10 -1.63 -6.01 5.29
CA ILE A 10 -2.80 -5.30 4.77
C ILE A 10 -3.58 -6.25 3.85
N ARG A 11 -4.87 -6.38 4.11
CA ARG A 11 -5.84 -7.02 3.23
C ARG A 11 -6.76 -5.95 2.67
N PHE A 12 -6.69 -5.74 1.36
CA PHE A 12 -7.66 -4.96 0.61
C PHE A 12 -8.59 -5.92 -0.13
N LEU A 13 -9.91 -5.76 0.05
CA LEU A 13 -10.93 -6.60 -0.58
C LEU A 13 -11.96 -5.72 -1.29
N VAL A 14 -12.27 -6.09 -2.53
CA VAL A 14 -13.28 -5.43 -3.36
C VAL A 14 -14.31 -6.48 -3.75
N SER A 15 -15.58 -6.17 -3.51
CA SER A 15 -16.73 -7.01 -3.86
C SER A 15 -17.88 -6.14 -4.38
N ASP A 16 -18.90 -6.79 -4.91
CA ASP A 16 -20.21 -6.20 -5.21
C ASP A 16 -20.92 -5.63 -3.97
N TYR A 17 -20.60 -6.14 -2.77
CA TYR A 17 -21.09 -5.63 -1.49
C TYR A 17 -20.29 -4.43 -0.95
N GLY A 18 -19.15 -4.10 -1.55
CA GLY A 18 -18.34 -2.95 -1.16
C GLY A 18 -16.84 -3.22 -1.09
N ILE A 19 -16.14 -2.23 -0.55
CA ILE A 19 -14.68 -2.18 -0.44
C ILE A 19 -14.30 -2.21 1.03
N THR A 20 -13.29 -3.01 1.38
CA THR A 20 -12.77 -3.10 2.74
C THR A 20 -11.24 -3.10 2.78
N TRP A 21 -10.69 -2.44 3.79
CA TRP A 21 -9.28 -2.42 4.14
C TRP A 21 -9.14 -2.99 5.55
N THR A 22 -8.31 -4.00 5.72
CA THR A 22 -8.07 -4.64 7.02
C THR A 22 -6.57 -4.69 7.29
N GLU A 23 -6.17 -4.17 8.43
CA GLU A 23 -4.80 -4.27 8.94
C GLU A 23 -4.73 -5.35 10.00
N MET A 24 -3.72 -6.21 9.91
CA MET A 24 -3.54 -7.31 10.84
C MET A 24 -2.08 -7.40 11.28
N ARG A 25 -1.83 -7.64 12.57
CA ARG A 25 -0.50 -7.96 13.09
C ARG A 25 -0.58 -9.17 14.01
N ASP A 26 0.33 -10.12 13.83
CA ASP A 26 0.36 -11.37 14.60
C ASP A 26 -1.02 -12.07 14.62
N ASP A 27 -1.64 -12.14 13.44
CA ASP A 27 -2.97 -12.69 13.19
C ASP A 27 -4.13 -11.98 13.92
N ARG A 28 -3.90 -10.79 14.49
CA ARG A 28 -4.93 -9.96 15.11
C ARG A 28 -5.32 -8.81 14.19
N GLU A 29 -6.62 -8.63 13.98
CA GLU A 29 -7.15 -7.43 13.32
C GLU A 29 -6.90 -6.20 14.20
N LEU A 30 -6.17 -5.23 13.65
CA LEU A 30 -5.88 -3.95 14.30
C LEU A 30 -6.91 -2.90 13.92
N MET A 31 -7.30 -2.88 12.64
CA MET A 31 -8.20 -1.90 12.08
C MET A 31 -8.94 -2.49 10.89
N LYS A 32 -10.19 -2.07 10.72
CA LYS A 32 -11.00 -2.34 9.55
C LYS A 32 -11.71 -1.06 9.12
N LEU A 33 -11.51 -0.69 7.86
CA LEU A 33 -12.17 0.45 7.20
C LEU A 33 -13.02 -0.06 6.06
N GLU A 34 -14.13 0.61 5.78
CA GLU A 34 -15.07 0.23 4.73
C GLU A 34 -15.42 1.44 3.85
N GLY A 35 -15.78 1.17 2.59
CA GLY A 35 -16.27 2.20 1.66
C GLY A 35 -15.27 3.33 1.44
N ALA A 36 -15.69 4.57 1.71
CA ALA A 36 -14.88 5.76 1.44
C ALA A 36 -13.57 5.80 2.23
N GLU A 37 -13.55 5.33 3.48
CA GLU A 37 -12.34 5.32 4.31
C GLU A 37 -11.31 4.32 3.78
N ALA A 38 -11.77 3.15 3.33
CA ALA A 38 -10.90 2.15 2.69
C ALA A 38 -10.31 2.67 1.36
N ILE A 39 -11.09 3.46 0.60
CA ILE A 39 -10.62 4.09 -0.63
C ILE A 39 -9.58 5.17 -0.33
N SER A 40 -9.80 6.02 0.68
CA SER A 40 -8.84 7.06 1.09
C SER A 40 -7.48 6.46 1.45
N GLN A 41 -7.47 5.38 2.24
CA GLN A 41 -6.22 4.68 2.59
C GLN A 41 -5.51 4.07 1.39
N LEU A 42 -6.26 3.57 0.40
CA LEU A 42 -5.67 3.07 -0.83
C LEU A 42 -5.02 4.19 -1.65
N ASP A 43 -5.66 5.37 -1.71
CA ASP A 43 -5.14 6.51 -2.46
C ASP A 43 -3.85 7.06 -1.82
N GLU A 44 -3.84 7.18 -0.49
CA GLU A 44 -2.63 7.54 0.28
C GLU A 44 -1.49 6.54 0.01
N LEU A 45 -1.76 5.23 0.05
CA LEU A 45 -0.76 4.22 -0.27
C LEU A 45 -0.27 4.32 -1.72
N ALA A 46 -1.18 4.57 -2.66
CA ALA A 46 -0.83 4.71 -4.07
C ALA A 46 0.10 5.91 -4.29
N ASP A 47 -0.14 7.02 -3.60
CA ASP A 47 0.72 8.20 -3.68
C ASP A 47 2.10 7.97 -3.10
N LEU A 48 2.23 7.27 -1.97
CA LEU A 48 3.51 6.85 -1.43
C LEU A 48 4.30 5.98 -2.42
N VAL A 49 3.64 5.01 -3.06
CA VAL A 49 4.28 4.15 -4.07
C VAL A 49 4.72 4.97 -5.28
N LYS A 50 3.87 5.85 -5.82
CA LYS A 50 4.23 6.72 -6.96
C LYS A 50 5.45 7.58 -6.65
N GLN A 51 5.52 8.17 -5.45
CA GLN A 51 6.67 8.97 -5.00
C GLN A 51 7.95 8.11 -4.93
N SER A 52 7.86 6.90 -4.37
CA SER A 52 9.01 5.98 -4.28
C SER A 52 9.56 5.55 -5.63
N MET A 53 8.72 5.44 -6.67
CA MET A 53 9.16 5.10 -8.03
C MET A 53 9.83 6.29 -8.75
N GLN A 54 9.43 7.52 -8.44
CA GLN A 54 10.03 8.72 -9.05
C GLN A 54 11.46 8.96 -8.57
N THR A 55 11.78 8.64 -7.30
CA THR A 55 13.12 8.82 -6.75
C THR A 55 14.14 7.81 -7.31
N ASP A 56 13.71 6.60 -7.68
CA ASP A 56 14.60 5.56 -8.24
C ASP A 56 14.99 5.81 -9.71
N THR A 57 14.20 6.60 -10.44
CA THR A 57 14.45 6.87 -11.87
C THR A 57 15.54 7.95 -12.09
N GLY A 58 15.82 8.79 -11.09
CA GLY A 58 16.85 9.84 -11.18
C GLY A 58 18.30 9.33 -11.08
N SER A 59 18.52 8.14 -10.53
CA SER A 59 19.87 7.61 -10.25
C SER A 59 20.50 6.87 -11.45
N LYS A 60 19.70 6.36 -12.40
CA LYS A 60 20.21 5.56 -13.53
C LYS A 60 20.81 6.36 -14.69
N THR A 61 20.62 7.68 -14.74
CA THR A 61 21.08 8.50 -15.89
C THR A 61 22.54 8.94 -15.79
N LEU A 62 23.18 8.86 -14.62
CA LEU A 62 24.58 9.27 -14.43
C LEU A 62 25.62 8.15 -14.60
N ALA A 63 25.20 6.88 -14.74
CA ALA A 63 26.11 5.74 -14.79
C ALA A 63 26.58 5.32 -16.20
N LYS A 64 26.23 6.06 -17.27
CA LYS A 64 26.55 5.71 -18.68
C LYS A 64 27.53 6.66 -19.37
N LYS A 65 28.40 7.33 -18.62
CA LYS A 65 29.43 8.21 -19.21
C LYS A 65 30.83 7.83 -18.78
N TYR A 66 31.30 6.66 -19.23
CA TYR A 66 32.71 6.31 -19.37
C TYR A 66 32.89 5.40 -20.59
#